data_AF-A0A084JAP1-F1
#
_entry.id   AF-A0A084JAP1-F1
#
_cell.length_a   1.000
_cell.length_b   1.000
_cell.length_c   1.000
_cell.angle_alpha   90.00
_cell.angle_beta   90.00
_cell.angle_gamma   90.00
#
_symmetry.space_group_name_H-M   'P 1'
#
loop_
_entity.id
_entity.type
_entity.pdbx_description
1 polymer ?
#
loop_
_entity_poly.entity_id
_entity_poly.type
_entity_poly.pdbx_seq_one_letter_code
_entity_poly.pdbx_strand_id
1 'polypeptide(L)'
;MNYDNCNDLKINDDWISEGGNYRDIKISGDGTIKGDVNCRTINVSGDAELKGNVYCEDLFKVSGDVDIKNNLQCGIFRVSGDVDIHENLSVKGELKVSGDVNVDGRVDCGILKISGDIDVKSNLYCSGLFHLSGDADMGGNLKADKIEASGDIECEGKITGGDIVISGDITVKDGIEGEKITISGDINSNGLINGDEIYITMSGNHHIKEIGGRFVAVTENISRNGIIGSLFSNSFRNKGSLQCECIEGDDILLKNSKVDIVRGKNVTIGKGSIINKVEYSGELIIEDNGIVKESVRI
;
A
#
# COMPACT_ATOMS: atom_id res chain seq x y z
N MET A 1 5.00 9.16 -30.90
CA MET A 1 4.70 9.67 -32.28
C MET A 1 5.78 10.67 -32.66
N ASN A 2 5.92 11.09 -33.92
CA ASN A 2 6.76 12.27 -34.21
C ASN A 2 5.94 13.55 -33.97
N TYR A 3 6.20 14.23 -32.86
CA TYR A 3 5.48 15.44 -32.45
C TYR A 3 6.08 16.75 -33.01
N ASP A 4 7.18 16.71 -33.76
CA ASP A 4 7.88 17.91 -34.21
C ASP A 4 7.04 18.79 -35.16
N ASN A 5 6.07 18.17 -35.85
CA ASN A 5 5.15 18.84 -36.77
C ASN A 5 3.76 19.11 -36.17
N CYS A 6 3.52 18.73 -34.91
CA CYS A 6 2.25 18.99 -34.24
C CYS A 6 2.23 20.42 -33.67
N ASN A 7 1.06 21.06 -33.72
CA ASN A 7 0.85 22.36 -33.08
C ASN A 7 0.71 22.20 -31.57
N ASP A 8 0.96 23.29 -30.83
CA ASP A 8 0.63 23.36 -29.40
C ASP A 8 -0.83 23.80 -29.22
N LEU A 9 -1.48 23.34 -28.15
CA LEU A 9 -2.78 23.83 -27.71
C LEU A 9 -2.60 24.67 -26.43
N LYS A 10 -3.14 25.89 -26.42
CA LYS A 10 -3.15 26.77 -25.24
C LYS A 10 -4.56 27.23 -24.96
N ILE A 11 -5.05 26.95 -23.75
CA ILE A 11 -6.35 27.36 -23.23
C ILE A 11 -6.08 28.22 -21.99
N ASN A 12 -6.40 29.51 -22.06
CA ASN A 12 -6.11 30.45 -20.97
C ASN A 12 -7.35 30.91 -20.19
N ASP A 13 -8.53 30.77 -20.79
CA ASP A 13 -9.85 31.11 -20.27
C ASP A 13 -10.80 29.95 -20.69
N ASP A 14 -12.11 30.18 -20.71
CA ASP A 14 -13.10 29.20 -21.18
C ASP A 14 -12.86 28.79 -22.64
N TRP A 15 -12.53 27.52 -22.87
CA TRP A 15 -12.35 27.01 -24.24
C TRP A 15 -12.80 25.56 -24.41
N ILE A 16 -13.32 25.26 -25.59
CA ILE A 16 -13.70 23.91 -26.00
C ILE A 16 -12.85 23.50 -27.20
N SER A 17 -12.13 22.39 -27.08
CA SER A 17 -11.42 21.72 -28.18
C SER A 17 -12.13 20.42 -28.56
N GLU A 18 -12.07 20.06 -29.85
CA GLU A 18 -12.63 18.81 -30.36
C GLU A 18 -11.68 17.60 -30.18
N GLY A 19 -10.50 17.80 -29.57
CA GLY A 19 -9.46 16.78 -29.44
C GLY A 19 -8.49 16.76 -30.62
N GLY A 20 -7.54 15.82 -30.60
CA GLY A 20 -6.58 15.62 -31.68
C GLY A 20 -5.14 15.44 -31.23
N ASN A 21 -4.22 15.61 -32.19
CA ASN A 21 -2.79 15.43 -31.99
C ASN A 21 -2.10 16.78 -31.77
N TYR A 22 -1.45 16.94 -30.64
CA TYR A 22 -0.73 18.16 -30.27
C TYR A 22 0.70 17.82 -29.88
N ARG A 23 1.59 18.80 -29.94
CA ARG A 23 2.91 18.64 -29.33
C ARG A 23 2.76 18.85 -27.82
N ASP A 24 2.47 20.07 -27.41
CA ASP A 24 2.26 20.42 -26.00
C ASP A 24 0.86 21.01 -25.78
N ILE A 25 0.22 20.64 -24.68
CA ILE A 25 -1.07 21.20 -24.24
C ILE A 25 -0.87 21.95 -22.93
N LYS A 26 -1.32 23.20 -22.88
CA LYS A 26 -1.34 24.00 -21.65
C LYS A 26 -2.75 24.53 -21.40
N ILE A 27 -3.29 24.26 -20.22
CA ILE A 27 -4.60 24.73 -19.77
C ILE A 27 -4.40 25.52 -18.46
N SER A 28 -4.69 26.82 -18.47
CA SER A 28 -4.57 27.69 -17.29
C SER A 28 -5.86 28.40 -16.88
N GLY A 29 -6.90 28.31 -17.70
CA GLY A 29 -8.30 28.63 -17.33
C GLY A 29 -9.13 27.35 -17.40
N ASP A 30 -10.37 27.44 -17.86
CA ASP A 30 -11.30 26.32 -17.87
C ASP A 30 -11.39 25.69 -19.27
N GLY A 31 -10.91 24.45 -19.41
CA GLY A 31 -10.78 23.79 -20.70
C GLY A 31 -11.59 22.51 -20.81
N THR A 32 -12.43 22.38 -21.84
CA THR A 32 -13.01 21.08 -22.22
C THR A 32 -12.37 20.56 -23.49
N ILE A 33 -11.90 19.31 -23.49
CA ILE A 33 -11.48 18.61 -24.71
C ILE A 33 -12.42 17.42 -24.94
N LYS A 34 -13.24 17.50 -26.00
CA LYS A 34 -14.32 16.54 -26.26
C LYS A 34 -13.85 15.18 -26.79
N GLY A 35 -12.81 15.21 -27.62
CA GLY A 35 -12.30 14.02 -28.29
C GLY A 35 -11.03 13.48 -27.66
N ASP A 36 -10.51 12.39 -28.24
CA ASP A 36 -9.25 11.79 -27.84
C ASP A 36 -8.08 12.79 -28.00
N VAL A 37 -7.09 12.67 -27.12
CA VAL A 37 -5.89 13.52 -27.11
C VAL A 37 -4.66 12.64 -27.24
N ASN A 38 -3.81 12.97 -28.22
CA ASN A 38 -2.43 12.47 -28.26
C ASN A 38 -1.46 13.65 -28.21
N CYS A 39 -0.56 13.64 -27.24
CA CYS A 39 0.44 14.69 -27.13
C CYS A 39 1.73 14.22 -26.47
N ARG A 40 2.73 15.10 -26.49
CA ARG A 40 3.98 14.90 -25.79
C ARG A 40 3.86 15.29 -24.32
N THR A 41 3.33 16.49 -24.06
CA THR A 41 3.13 16.99 -22.69
C THR A 41 1.76 17.63 -22.50
N ILE A 42 1.23 17.51 -21.28
CA ILE A 42 0.04 18.24 -20.81
C ILE A 42 0.40 18.93 -19.50
N ASN A 43 0.09 20.22 -19.38
CA ASN A 43 0.19 20.98 -18.14
C ASN A 43 -1.12 21.70 -17.86
N VAL A 44 -1.81 21.30 -16.79
CA VAL A 44 -3.06 21.90 -16.35
C VAL A 44 -2.84 22.61 -15.01
N SER A 45 -3.09 23.91 -14.97
CA SER A 45 -3.04 24.72 -13.76
C SER A 45 -4.36 25.43 -13.43
N GLY A 46 -5.34 25.41 -14.34
CA GLY A 46 -6.74 25.74 -14.06
C GLY A 46 -7.55 24.44 -14.03
N ASP A 47 -8.76 24.46 -14.58
CA ASP A 47 -9.67 23.32 -14.56
C ASP A 47 -9.79 22.68 -15.95
N ALA A 48 -9.80 21.35 -16.04
CA ALA A 48 -9.96 20.67 -17.32
C ALA A 48 -10.90 19.47 -17.28
N GLU A 49 -11.79 19.37 -18.27
CA GLU A 49 -12.59 18.19 -18.55
C GLU A 49 -12.10 17.53 -19.85
N LEU A 50 -11.52 16.33 -19.75
CA LEU A 50 -11.01 15.54 -20.88
C LEU A 50 -11.98 14.38 -21.15
N LYS A 51 -12.82 14.53 -22.16
CA LYS A 51 -13.92 13.59 -22.44
C LYS A 51 -13.50 12.36 -23.23
N GLY A 52 -12.41 12.44 -23.99
CA GLY A 52 -11.85 11.31 -24.75
C GLY A 52 -10.74 10.58 -23.99
N ASN A 53 -10.17 9.56 -24.62
CA ASN A 53 -8.96 8.91 -24.12
C ASN A 53 -7.77 9.88 -24.22
N VAL A 54 -6.89 9.84 -23.23
CA VAL A 54 -5.72 10.71 -23.17
C VAL A 54 -4.45 9.87 -23.27
N TYR A 55 -3.64 10.14 -24.28
CA TYR A 55 -2.29 9.60 -24.44
C TYR A 55 -1.26 10.74 -24.37
N CYS A 56 -0.45 10.75 -23.32
CA CYS A 56 0.61 11.76 -23.12
C CYS A 56 1.98 11.08 -23.04
N GLU A 57 2.82 11.23 -24.07
CA GLU A 57 4.06 10.45 -24.21
C GLU A 57 5.06 10.68 -23.06
N ASP A 58 5.29 11.93 -22.67
CA ASP A 58 6.36 12.29 -21.72
C ASP A 58 5.82 12.65 -20.32
N LEU A 59 5.12 13.78 -20.19
CA LEU A 59 4.73 14.33 -18.88
C LEU A 59 3.32 14.92 -18.91
N PHE A 60 2.46 14.38 -18.06
CA PHE A 60 1.22 15.03 -17.64
C PHE A 60 1.45 15.64 -16.25
N LYS A 61 1.30 16.96 -16.13
CA LYS A 61 1.35 17.69 -14.86
C LYS A 61 0.01 18.36 -14.58
N VAL A 62 -0.51 18.21 -13.37
CA VAL A 62 -1.75 18.82 -12.89
C VAL A 62 -1.47 19.54 -11.57
N SER A 63 -1.86 20.81 -11.51
CA SER A 63 -1.87 21.61 -10.28
C SER A 63 -3.19 22.34 -9.99
N GLY A 64 -4.14 22.29 -10.92
CA GLY A 64 -5.56 22.60 -10.65
C GLY A 64 -6.37 21.31 -10.68
N ASP A 65 -7.58 21.33 -11.22
CA ASP A 65 -8.51 20.19 -11.15
C ASP A 65 -8.73 19.57 -12.53
N VAL A 66 -8.66 18.25 -12.63
CA VAL A 66 -8.84 17.54 -13.91
C VAL A 66 -9.78 16.36 -13.79
N ASP A 67 -10.81 16.36 -14.63
CA ASP A 67 -11.78 15.29 -14.77
C ASP A 67 -11.57 14.59 -16.13
N ILE A 68 -11.16 13.32 -16.11
CA ILE A 68 -10.91 12.50 -17.28
C ILE A 68 -11.99 11.43 -17.37
N LYS A 69 -12.87 11.54 -18.37
CA LYS A 69 -14.02 10.64 -18.54
C LYS A 69 -13.67 9.24 -19.05
N ASN A 70 -12.44 9.02 -19.48
CA ASN A 70 -11.99 7.80 -20.14
C ASN A 70 -10.57 7.43 -19.67
N ASN A 71 -9.92 6.51 -20.38
CA ASN A 71 -8.59 6.03 -20.00
C ASN A 71 -7.53 7.13 -20.13
N LEU A 72 -6.62 7.19 -19.16
CA LEU A 72 -5.39 7.96 -19.23
C LEU A 72 -4.18 7.03 -19.35
N GLN A 73 -3.38 7.22 -20.40
CA GLN A 73 -2.04 6.65 -20.51
C GLN A 73 -1.00 7.77 -20.60
N CYS A 74 0.04 7.69 -19.76
CA CYS A 74 1.15 8.63 -19.86
C CYS A 74 2.53 8.06 -19.51
N GLY A 75 3.58 8.81 -19.87
CA GLY A 75 4.95 8.49 -19.47
C GLY A 75 5.17 8.70 -17.97
N ILE A 76 5.03 9.95 -17.52
CA ILE A 76 5.10 10.38 -16.12
C ILE A 76 3.84 11.18 -15.81
N PHE A 77 3.29 10.96 -14.61
CA PHE A 77 2.15 11.72 -14.12
C PHE A 77 2.50 12.41 -12.80
N ARG A 78 2.30 13.73 -12.71
CA ARG A 78 2.51 14.51 -11.49
C ARG A 78 1.26 15.29 -11.15
N VAL A 79 0.72 15.04 -9.97
CA VAL A 79 -0.51 15.64 -9.48
C VAL A 79 -0.23 16.37 -8.18
N SER A 80 -0.53 17.67 -8.14
CA SER A 80 -0.52 18.47 -6.92
C SER A 80 -1.83 19.21 -6.65
N GLY A 81 -2.79 19.15 -7.57
CA GLY A 81 -4.20 19.46 -7.34
C GLY A 81 -5.00 18.15 -7.36
N ASP A 82 -6.19 18.15 -7.94
CA ASP A 82 -7.11 17.01 -7.87
C ASP A 82 -7.35 16.39 -9.25
N VAL A 83 -7.41 15.07 -9.32
CA VAL A 83 -7.69 14.35 -10.58
C VAL A 83 -8.70 13.23 -10.37
N ASP A 84 -9.77 13.26 -11.14
CA ASP A 84 -10.72 12.15 -11.27
C ASP A 84 -10.53 11.45 -12.63
N ILE A 85 -10.43 10.12 -12.62
CA ILE A 85 -10.31 9.28 -13.82
C ILE A 85 -11.39 8.21 -13.77
N HIS A 86 -12.33 8.27 -14.71
CA HIS A 86 -13.52 7.41 -14.73
C HIS A 86 -13.30 6.02 -15.35
N GLU A 87 -12.09 5.74 -15.84
CA GLU A 87 -11.71 4.44 -16.38
C GLU A 87 -10.31 4.07 -15.83
N ASN A 88 -9.40 3.55 -16.67
CA ASN A 88 -8.10 3.07 -16.20
C ASN A 88 -7.00 4.14 -16.32
N LEU A 89 -6.05 4.10 -15.38
CA LEU A 89 -4.83 4.90 -15.39
C LEU A 89 -3.61 4.00 -15.65
N SER A 90 -2.83 4.29 -16.69
CA SER A 90 -1.59 3.59 -17.01
C SER A 90 -0.41 4.56 -17.15
N VAL A 91 0.53 4.49 -16.21
CA VAL A 91 1.73 5.36 -16.18
C VAL A 91 2.97 4.51 -16.41
N LYS A 92 3.66 4.70 -17.54
CA LYS A 92 4.83 3.88 -17.89
C LYS A 92 5.98 4.00 -16.88
N GLY A 93 6.14 5.18 -16.28
CA GLY A 93 7.20 5.51 -15.34
C GLY A 93 6.66 5.81 -13.94
N GLU A 94 6.91 7.05 -13.48
CA GLU A 94 6.54 7.51 -12.14
C GLU A 94 5.17 8.20 -12.14
N LEU A 95 4.29 7.76 -11.24
CA LEU A 95 3.12 8.48 -10.78
C LEU A 95 3.44 9.12 -9.41
N LYS A 96 3.41 10.45 -9.35
CA LYS A 96 3.62 11.20 -8.11
C LYS A 96 2.38 12.03 -7.77
N VAL A 97 1.85 11.81 -6.58
CA VAL A 97 0.62 12.42 -6.08
C VAL A 97 0.91 13.17 -4.77
N SER A 98 0.68 14.48 -4.76
CA SER A 98 0.73 15.31 -3.55
C SER A 98 -0.57 16.06 -3.25
N GLY A 99 -1.50 16.10 -4.20
CA GLY A 99 -2.92 16.38 -3.94
C GLY A 99 -3.66 15.04 -3.99
N ASP A 100 -4.82 14.98 -4.64
CA ASP A 100 -5.69 13.80 -4.61
C ASP A 100 -5.91 13.18 -5.99
N VAL A 101 -6.00 11.85 -6.05
CA VAL A 101 -6.28 11.12 -7.30
C VAL A 101 -7.33 10.05 -7.04
N ASN A 102 -8.47 10.14 -7.72
CA ASN A 102 -9.50 9.10 -7.74
C ASN A 102 -9.52 8.39 -9.08
N VAL A 103 -9.55 7.06 -9.07
CA VAL A 103 -9.60 6.22 -10.27
C VAL A 103 -10.70 5.16 -10.13
N ASP A 104 -11.72 5.22 -10.98
CA ASP A 104 -12.82 4.25 -11.00
C ASP A 104 -12.35 2.87 -11.53
N GLY A 105 -11.35 2.86 -12.41
CA GLY A 105 -10.76 1.65 -12.97
C GLY A 105 -9.51 1.17 -12.23
N ARG A 106 -8.64 0.47 -12.96
CA ARG A 106 -7.35 0.00 -12.42
C ARG A 106 -6.25 1.03 -12.62
N VAL A 107 -5.25 0.98 -11.73
CA VAL A 107 -4.01 1.75 -11.86
C VAL A 107 -2.86 0.81 -12.17
N ASP A 108 -2.15 1.04 -13.27
CA ASP A 108 -0.85 0.40 -13.55
C ASP A 108 0.24 1.48 -13.58
N CYS A 109 1.32 1.28 -12.82
CA CYS A 109 2.46 2.19 -12.85
C CYS A 109 3.81 1.50 -12.61
N GLY A 110 4.91 2.18 -12.93
CA GLY A 110 6.26 1.68 -12.63
C GLY A 110 6.69 1.98 -11.20
N ILE A 111 6.52 3.24 -10.77
CA ILE A 111 6.78 3.72 -9.42
C ILE A 111 5.60 4.61 -9.00
N LEU A 112 5.12 4.44 -7.78
CA LEU A 112 4.06 5.23 -7.19
C LEU A 112 4.53 5.90 -5.91
N LYS A 113 4.44 7.23 -5.85
CA LYS A 113 4.77 8.04 -4.66
C LYS A 113 3.60 8.93 -4.31
N ILE A 114 3.04 8.74 -3.13
CA ILE A 114 1.83 9.43 -2.68
C ILE A 114 2.12 10.12 -1.35
N SER A 115 1.87 11.43 -1.29
CA SER A 115 1.90 12.21 -0.05
C SER A 115 0.59 12.94 0.26
N GLY A 116 -0.32 13.06 -0.71
CA GLY A 116 -1.74 13.31 -0.48
C GLY A 116 -2.47 11.98 -0.49
N ASP A 117 -3.61 11.89 -1.19
CA ASP A 117 -4.45 10.69 -1.15
C ASP A 117 -4.62 10.03 -2.53
N ILE A 118 -4.87 8.72 -2.52
CA ILE A 118 -5.28 7.98 -3.71
C ILE A 118 -6.45 7.03 -3.39
N ASP A 119 -7.50 7.07 -4.20
CA ASP A 119 -8.63 6.15 -4.15
C ASP A 119 -8.73 5.40 -5.48
N VAL A 120 -8.65 4.08 -5.44
CA VAL A 120 -8.74 3.21 -6.63
C VAL A 120 -9.87 2.21 -6.41
N LYS A 121 -10.96 2.32 -7.17
CA LYS A 121 -12.11 1.41 -7.02
C LYS A 121 -11.83 -0.03 -7.45
N SER A 122 -10.73 -0.25 -8.17
CA SER A 122 -10.28 -1.57 -8.61
C SER A 122 -8.88 -1.92 -8.06
N ASN A 123 -8.05 -2.59 -8.86
CA ASN A 123 -6.70 -3.00 -8.47
C ASN A 123 -5.66 -1.91 -8.76
N LEU A 124 -4.66 -1.84 -7.89
CA LEU A 124 -3.46 -1.02 -8.05
C LEU A 124 -2.24 -1.93 -8.24
N TYR A 125 -1.61 -1.84 -9.41
CA TYR A 125 -0.41 -2.58 -9.78
C TYR A 125 0.76 -1.61 -9.98
N CYS A 126 1.77 -1.71 -9.12
CA CYS A 126 3.02 -0.97 -9.23
C CYS A 126 4.14 -1.95 -9.52
N SER A 127 4.83 -1.87 -10.65
CA SER A 127 5.88 -2.85 -11.00
C SER A 127 7.20 -2.65 -10.22
N GLY A 128 7.22 -1.75 -9.24
CA GLY A 128 8.43 -1.35 -8.53
C GLY A 128 8.11 -0.91 -7.11
N LEU A 129 8.33 0.37 -6.80
CA LEU A 129 8.12 0.93 -5.47
C LEU A 129 6.74 1.58 -5.35
N PHE A 130 5.94 1.11 -4.40
CA PHE A 130 4.82 1.85 -3.82
C PHE A 130 5.30 2.54 -2.54
N HIS A 131 5.31 3.88 -2.53
CA HIS A 131 5.68 4.69 -1.37
C HIS A 131 4.53 5.62 -0.99
N LEU A 132 4.04 5.50 0.24
CA LEU A 132 2.87 6.20 0.74
C LEU A 132 3.17 6.94 2.05
N SER A 133 2.84 8.22 2.12
CA SER A 133 2.85 8.99 3.36
C SER A 133 1.53 9.67 3.72
N GLY A 134 0.58 9.76 2.78
CA GLY A 134 -0.84 10.09 3.05
C GLY A 134 -1.67 8.81 3.05
N ASP A 135 -2.87 8.83 2.47
CA ASP A 135 -3.80 7.71 2.55
C ASP A 135 -4.02 7.00 1.20
N ALA A 136 -4.25 5.69 1.25
CA ALA A 136 -4.57 4.90 0.07
C ALA A 136 -5.75 3.95 0.32
N ASP A 137 -6.80 4.10 -0.48
CA ASP A 137 -7.96 3.20 -0.54
C ASP A 137 -7.94 2.41 -1.85
N MET A 138 -8.01 1.09 -1.76
CA MET A 138 -8.16 0.18 -2.88
C MET A 138 -9.39 -0.71 -2.70
N GLY A 139 -10.37 -0.57 -3.61
CA GLY A 139 -11.52 -1.48 -3.73
C GLY A 139 -11.14 -2.89 -4.22
N GLY A 140 -9.91 -3.07 -4.71
CA GLY A 140 -9.34 -4.37 -5.11
C GLY A 140 -8.01 -4.65 -4.42
N ASN A 141 -7.09 -5.26 -5.16
CA ASN A 141 -5.77 -5.65 -4.65
C ASN A 141 -4.74 -4.51 -4.82
N LEU A 142 -3.80 -4.45 -3.88
CA LEU A 142 -2.55 -3.69 -4.03
C LEU A 142 -1.41 -4.67 -4.27
N LYS A 143 -0.68 -4.51 -5.38
CA LYS A 143 0.52 -5.30 -5.66
C LYS A 143 1.69 -4.41 -6.05
N ALA A 144 2.83 -4.57 -5.37
CA ALA A 144 4.08 -3.95 -5.74
C ALA A 144 5.30 -4.81 -5.43
N ASP A 145 6.44 -4.58 -6.07
CA ASP A 145 7.68 -5.29 -5.71
C ASP A 145 8.15 -4.89 -4.30
N LYS A 146 8.06 -3.59 -3.99
CA LYS A 146 8.34 -3.04 -2.66
C LYS A 146 7.22 -2.10 -2.21
N ILE A 147 6.78 -2.26 -0.96
CA ILE A 147 5.76 -1.42 -0.33
C ILE A 147 6.39 -0.73 0.88
N GLU A 148 6.39 0.60 0.87
CA GLU A 148 6.79 1.44 2.01
C GLU A 148 5.65 2.41 2.33
N ALA A 149 5.00 2.25 3.48
CA ALA A 149 3.90 3.13 3.87
C ALA A 149 4.09 3.67 5.29
N SER A 150 4.00 4.99 5.44
CA SER A 150 3.94 5.65 6.75
C SER A 150 2.57 6.24 7.08
N GLY A 151 1.71 6.42 6.07
CA GLY A 151 0.28 6.71 6.25
C GLY A 151 -0.56 5.45 6.10
N ASP A 152 -1.88 5.62 5.94
CA ASP A 152 -2.85 4.54 6.14
C ASP A 152 -3.22 3.83 4.85
N ILE A 153 -3.44 2.52 4.94
CA ILE A 153 -3.84 1.67 3.81
C ILE A 153 -5.16 0.96 4.14
N GLU A 154 -6.19 1.20 3.32
CA GLU A 154 -7.40 0.40 3.27
C GLU A 154 -7.42 -0.40 1.96
N CYS A 155 -7.49 -1.73 2.06
CA CYS A 155 -7.48 -2.62 0.91
C CYS A 155 -8.55 -3.69 1.05
N GLU A 156 -9.56 -3.60 0.20
CA GLU A 156 -10.69 -4.52 0.17
C GLU A 156 -10.32 -5.92 -0.35
N GLY A 157 -9.20 -6.03 -1.07
CA GLY A 157 -8.63 -7.30 -1.52
C GLY A 157 -7.40 -7.69 -0.71
N LYS A 158 -6.35 -8.10 -1.42
CA LYS A 158 -5.07 -8.54 -0.87
C LYS A 158 -3.96 -7.52 -1.14
N ILE A 159 -3.06 -7.37 -0.18
CA ILE A 159 -1.78 -6.66 -0.37
C ILE A 159 -0.69 -7.69 -0.71
N THR A 160 0.04 -7.50 -1.80
CA THR A 160 1.12 -8.41 -2.23
C THR A 160 2.40 -7.64 -2.56
N GLY A 161 3.54 -8.08 -2.02
CA GLY A 161 4.84 -7.58 -2.44
C GLY A 161 6.05 -8.37 -1.95
N GLY A 162 7.25 -8.02 -2.41
CA GLY A 162 8.47 -8.71 -1.96
C GLY A 162 8.88 -8.26 -0.55
N ASP A 163 9.21 -6.97 -0.41
CA ASP A 163 9.54 -6.32 0.87
C ASP A 163 8.44 -5.32 1.25
N ILE A 164 7.77 -5.56 2.36
CA ILE A 164 6.63 -4.77 2.85
C ILE A 164 7.00 -4.14 4.19
N VAL A 165 7.02 -2.82 4.23
CA VAL A 165 7.37 -2.03 5.41
C VAL A 165 6.30 -0.98 5.65
N ILE A 166 5.51 -1.17 6.70
CA ILE A 166 4.36 -0.29 6.98
C ILE A 166 4.39 0.18 8.43
N SER A 167 4.41 1.49 8.64
CA SER A 167 4.33 2.10 9.98
C SER A 167 3.02 2.82 10.28
N GLY A 168 2.21 3.12 9.26
CA GLY A 168 0.83 3.57 9.42
C GLY A 168 -0.14 2.40 9.62
N ASP A 169 -1.43 2.71 9.70
CA ASP A 169 -2.46 1.72 10.00
C ASP A 169 -2.92 0.98 8.74
N ILE A 170 -3.27 -0.30 8.89
CA ILE A 170 -3.66 -1.16 7.77
C ILE A 170 -4.99 -1.83 8.08
N THR A 171 -5.96 -1.66 7.17
CA THR A 171 -7.15 -2.52 7.09
C THR A 171 -7.10 -3.29 5.78
N VAL A 172 -7.07 -4.63 5.86
CA VAL A 172 -6.99 -5.49 4.67
C VAL A 172 -7.84 -6.74 4.80
N LYS A 173 -8.76 -6.97 3.85
CA LYS A 173 -9.74 -8.06 3.97
C LYS A 173 -9.15 -9.44 3.70
N ASP A 174 -8.47 -9.62 2.58
CA ASP A 174 -8.00 -10.94 2.13
C ASP A 174 -6.59 -11.30 2.64
N GLY A 175 -5.91 -10.35 3.29
CA GLY A 175 -4.63 -10.53 3.95
C GLY A 175 -3.45 -9.89 3.21
N ILE A 176 -2.25 -10.26 3.66
CA ILE A 176 -0.98 -9.69 3.17
C ILE A 176 -0.08 -10.86 2.77
N GLU A 177 0.56 -10.78 1.62
CA GLU A 177 1.54 -11.77 1.17
C GLU A 177 2.85 -11.10 0.76
N GLY A 178 3.97 -11.59 1.28
CA GLY A 178 5.29 -11.18 0.82
C GLY A 178 6.44 -11.99 1.35
N GLU A 179 7.67 -11.69 0.91
CA GLU A 179 8.86 -12.40 1.40
C GLU A 179 9.23 -11.90 2.80
N LYS A 180 9.31 -10.58 2.96
CA LYS A 180 9.59 -9.93 4.24
C LYS A 180 8.53 -8.89 4.55
N ILE A 181 7.90 -9.03 5.72
CA ILE A 181 6.83 -8.16 6.19
C ILE A 181 7.24 -7.55 7.52
N THR A 182 7.27 -6.22 7.60
CA THR A 182 7.58 -5.46 8.81
C THR A 182 6.48 -4.43 9.02
N ILE A 183 5.67 -4.61 10.07
CA ILE A 183 4.55 -3.70 10.37
C ILE A 183 4.66 -3.18 11.80
N SER A 184 4.43 -1.87 11.99
CA SER A 184 4.41 -1.26 13.32
C SER A 184 3.13 -0.48 13.66
N GLY A 185 2.30 -0.12 12.67
CA GLY A 185 0.97 0.45 12.91
C GLY A 185 -0.08 -0.59 13.25
N ASP A 186 -1.31 -0.16 13.50
CA ASP A 186 -2.43 -1.07 13.76
C ASP A 186 -2.70 -1.94 12.54
N ILE A 187 -3.10 -3.19 12.77
CA ILE A 187 -3.43 -4.13 11.69
C ILE A 187 -4.82 -4.68 11.97
N ASN A 188 -5.71 -4.53 11.01
CA ASN A 188 -6.99 -5.20 10.98
C ASN A 188 -7.08 -6.06 9.72
N SER A 189 -6.97 -7.38 9.89
CA SER A 189 -7.12 -8.33 8.80
C SER A 189 -7.96 -9.54 9.16
N ASN A 190 -8.97 -9.79 8.34
CA ASN A 190 -9.76 -11.02 8.37
C ASN A 190 -9.14 -12.16 7.55
N GLY A 191 -7.98 -11.92 6.93
CA GLY A 191 -7.26 -12.86 6.09
C GLY A 191 -6.00 -13.42 6.74
N LEU A 192 -5.15 -14.01 5.91
CA LEU A 192 -3.86 -14.56 6.28
C LEU A 192 -2.76 -13.52 6.01
N ILE A 193 -1.91 -13.25 6.99
CA ILE A 193 -0.61 -12.61 6.76
C ILE A 193 0.42 -13.72 6.51
N ASN A 194 0.90 -13.83 5.28
CA ASN A 194 1.80 -14.89 4.83
C ASN A 194 3.15 -14.34 4.37
N GLY A 195 4.25 -14.92 4.85
CA GLY A 195 5.57 -14.59 4.34
C GLY A 195 6.73 -15.37 4.94
N ASP A 196 7.94 -15.24 4.40
CA ASP A 196 9.10 -15.95 4.93
C ASP A 196 9.54 -15.36 6.28
N GLU A 197 9.59 -14.03 6.39
CA GLU A 197 9.94 -13.31 7.61
C GLU A 197 8.88 -12.26 7.94
N ILE A 198 8.17 -12.47 9.05
CA ILE A 198 7.12 -11.57 9.52
C ILE A 198 7.54 -10.96 10.85
N TYR A 199 7.57 -9.62 10.90
CA TYR A 199 7.83 -8.83 12.10
C TYR A 199 6.68 -7.86 12.34
N ILE A 200 6.02 -7.99 13.49
CA ILE A 200 4.94 -7.10 13.92
C ILE A 200 5.36 -6.43 15.25
N THR A 201 5.29 -5.10 15.30
CA THR A 201 5.66 -4.33 16.50
C THR A 201 4.45 -4.18 17.41
N MET A 202 4.61 -4.44 18.70
CA MET A 202 3.58 -4.28 19.74
C MET A 202 3.35 -2.83 20.16
N SER A 203 3.31 -1.91 19.20
CA SER A 203 2.89 -0.52 19.37
C SER A 203 1.39 -0.33 19.22
N GLY A 204 0.69 -1.29 18.60
CA GLY A 204 -0.70 -1.17 18.17
C GLY A 204 -1.63 -2.30 18.62
N ASN A 205 -2.92 -2.18 18.34
CA ASN A 205 -3.91 -3.23 18.57
C ASN A 205 -4.19 -3.99 17.27
N HIS A 206 -3.54 -5.14 17.13
CA HIS A 206 -3.63 -5.97 15.95
C HIS A 206 -4.75 -7.00 16.10
N HIS A 207 -5.64 -7.04 15.11
CA HIS A 207 -6.63 -8.09 14.92
C HIS A 207 -6.29 -8.76 13.59
N ILE A 208 -5.75 -9.97 13.66
CA ILE A 208 -5.31 -10.71 12.48
C ILE A 208 -5.89 -12.10 12.59
N LYS A 209 -6.61 -12.57 11.59
CA LYS A 209 -7.21 -13.91 11.65
C LYS A 209 -6.13 -14.99 11.72
N GLU A 210 -5.21 -15.00 10.75
CA GLU A 210 -4.17 -16.03 10.64
C GLU A 210 -2.81 -15.41 10.28
N ILE A 211 -1.73 -15.98 10.80
CA ILE A 211 -0.35 -15.64 10.43
C ILE A 211 0.40 -16.91 10.06
N GLY A 212 1.04 -16.92 8.89
CA GLY A 212 1.80 -18.06 8.38
C GLY A 212 3.17 -17.61 7.90
N GLY A 213 4.24 -18.25 8.37
CA GLY A 213 5.56 -17.92 7.84
C GLY A 213 6.70 -18.74 8.41
N ARG A 214 7.86 -18.73 7.75
CA ARG A 214 9.04 -19.45 8.28
C ARG A 214 9.48 -18.86 9.62
N PHE A 215 9.57 -17.53 9.72
CA PHE A 215 9.88 -16.81 10.94
C PHE A 215 8.78 -15.80 11.27
N VAL A 216 8.21 -15.89 12.47
CA VAL A 216 7.15 -14.97 12.93
C VAL A 216 7.56 -14.36 14.27
N ALA A 217 7.71 -13.04 14.32
CA ALA A 217 8.02 -12.31 15.55
C ALA A 217 7.03 -11.17 15.80
N VAL A 218 6.35 -11.25 16.93
CA VAL A 218 5.40 -10.25 17.42
C VAL A 218 5.96 -9.69 18.74
N THR A 219 6.61 -8.52 18.69
CA THR A 219 7.46 -8.01 19.80
C THR A 219 7.44 -6.48 19.96
N GLU A 220 7.90 -5.95 21.09
CA GLU A 220 7.87 -4.49 21.40
C GLU A 220 8.86 -3.64 20.59
N ASN A 221 9.97 -4.22 20.11
CA ASN A 221 10.97 -3.50 19.33
C ASN A 221 11.43 -4.37 18.15
N ILE A 222 11.07 -3.98 16.93
CA ILE A 222 11.71 -4.53 15.73
C ILE A 222 13.01 -3.76 15.50
N SER A 223 14.13 -4.23 16.07
CA SER A 223 15.43 -3.72 15.64
C SER A 223 15.70 -4.26 14.23
N ARG A 224 15.65 -3.37 13.22
CA ARG A 224 15.86 -3.68 11.79
C ARG A 224 17.21 -4.33 11.45
N ASN A 225 18.15 -4.40 12.39
CA ASN A 225 19.44 -5.06 12.22
C ASN A 225 19.53 -6.30 13.10
N GLY A 226 18.93 -7.42 12.67
CA GLY A 226 19.36 -8.81 12.87
C GLY A 226 19.93 -9.27 14.22
N ILE A 227 19.76 -8.52 15.30
CA ILE A 227 20.40 -8.75 16.58
C ILE A 227 19.37 -8.40 17.64
N ILE A 228 19.07 -9.42 18.43
CA ILE A 228 18.41 -9.41 19.73
C ILE A 228 19.27 -8.55 20.68
N GLY A 229 19.23 -7.24 20.47
CA GLY A 229 20.06 -6.25 21.16
C GLY A 229 19.16 -5.24 21.84
N SER A 230 18.94 -5.44 23.14
CA SER A 230 18.09 -4.64 24.04
C SER A 230 16.60 -5.00 24.06
N LEU A 231 16.30 -6.15 24.69
CA LEU A 231 14.99 -6.49 25.26
C LEU A 231 14.70 -5.72 26.57
N PHE A 232 15.48 -4.67 26.91
CA PHE A 232 15.35 -3.92 28.16
C PHE A 232 15.31 -2.41 27.92
N SER A 233 14.16 -1.88 27.53
CA SER A 233 13.83 -0.49 27.80
C SER A 233 12.50 -0.41 28.57
N ASN A 234 12.60 0.00 29.83
CA ASN A 234 11.47 0.32 30.72
C ASN A 234 10.77 1.62 30.27
N SER A 235 10.16 1.63 29.09
CA SER A 235 9.29 2.74 28.69
C SER A 235 7.82 2.34 28.76
N PHE A 236 7.16 2.89 29.78
CA PHE A 236 5.73 2.85 30.01
C PHE A 236 4.99 3.65 28.92
N ARG A 237 4.69 3.05 27.76
CA ARG A 237 3.68 3.53 26.81
C ARG A 237 2.92 2.34 26.22
N ASN A 238 1.64 2.58 25.90
CA ASN A 238 0.59 1.62 25.54
C ASN A 238 1.12 0.26 25.06
N LYS A 239 0.81 -0.80 25.82
CA LYS A 239 1.09 -2.16 25.36
C LYS A 239 0.05 -2.48 24.30
N GLY A 240 0.47 -2.45 23.04
CA GLY A 240 -0.29 -3.06 21.97
C GLY A 240 -0.65 -4.50 22.30
N SER A 241 -1.65 -5.04 21.61
CA SER A 241 -2.08 -6.43 21.77
C SER A 241 -2.31 -7.07 20.41
N LEU A 242 -1.98 -8.36 20.29
CA LEU A 242 -2.35 -9.17 19.14
C LEU A 242 -3.49 -10.09 19.54
N GLN A 243 -4.57 -10.08 18.77
CA GLN A 243 -5.61 -11.10 18.78
C GLN A 243 -5.53 -11.88 17.47
N CYS A 244 -5.32 -13.19 17.57
CA CYS A 244 -5.17 -14.06 16.40
C CYS A 244 -5.78 -15.44 16.63
N GLU A 245 -6.35 -16.05 15.59
CA GLU A 245 -6.90 -17.40 15.68
C GLU A 245 -5.78 -18.44 15.56
N CYS A 246 -4.93 -18.32 14.53
CA CYS A 246 -3.89 -19.30 14.24
C CYS A 246 -2.57 -18.64 13.83
N ILE A 247 -1.47 -19.09 14.44
CA ILE A 247 -0.12 -18.75 13.97
C ILE A 247 0.62 -20.05 13.63
N GLU A 248 1.14 -20.13 12.41
CA GLU A 248 1.93 -21.27 11.92
C GLU A 248 3.31 -20.82 11.43
N GLY A 249 4.36 -21.55 11.80
CA GLY A 249 5.72 -21.25 11.35
C GLY A 249 6.84 -22.11 11.94
N ASP A 250 8.06 -22.00 11.42
CA ASP A 250 9.19 -22.75 11.95
C ASP A 250 9.67 -22.15 13.29
N ASP A 251 9.92 -20.84 13.31
CA ASP A 251 10.42 -20.12 14.47
C ASP A 251 9.44 -19.01 14.84
N ILE A 252 8.82 -19.12 16.03
CA ILE A 252 7.73 -18.23 16.46
C ILE A 252 8.11 -17.57 17.80
N LEU A 253 8.05 -16.24 17.85
CA LEU A 253 8.28 -15.43 19.05
C LEU A 253 7.09 -14.50 19.31
N LEU A 254 6.38 -14.69 20.43
CA LEU A 254 5.17 -13.94 20.74
C LEU A 254 5.25 -13.22 22.09
N LYS A 255 4.96 -11.91 22.11
CA LYS A 255 4.70 -11.11 23.31
C LYS A 255 3.34 -10.44 23.23
N ASN A 256 2.69 -10.22 24.39
CA ASN A 256 1.38 -9.55 24.51
C ASN A 256 0.33 -10.08 23.50
N SER A 257 0.37 -11.38 23.21
CA SER A 257 -0.44 -12.00 22.15
C SER A 257 -1.47 -12.96 22.74
N LYS A 258 -2.73 -12.82 22.34
CA LYS A 258 -3.80 -13.78 22.62
C LYS A 258 -4.06 -14.59 21.36
N VAL A 259 -3.72 -15.87 21.39
CA VAL A 259 -3.80 -16.76 20.22
C VAL A 259 -4.54 -18.05 20.56
N ASP A 260 -5.43 -18.50 19.68
CA ASP A 260 -6.14 -19.77 19.93
C ASP A 260 -5.22 -20.97 19.67
N ILE A 261 -4.53 -21.02 18.53
CA ILE A 261 -3.57 -22.09 18.25
C ILE A 261 -2.26 -21.56 17.68
N VAL A 262 -1.15 -22.08 18.19
CA VAL A 262 0.18 -21.85 17.64
C VAL A 262 0.76 -23.20 17.22
N ARG A 263 1.20 -23.30 15.97
CA ARG A 263 1.86 -24.48 15.41
C ARG A 263 3.25 -24.12 14.94
N GLY A 264 4.28 -24.77 15.47
CA GLY A 264 5.60 -24.51 14.94
C GLY A 264 6.71 -25.40 15.44
N LYS A 265 7.88 -25.30 14.81
CA LYS A 265 9.03 -26.12 15.22
C LYS A 265 9.60 -25.62 16.55
N ASN A 266 9.95 -24.35 16.63
CA ASN A 266 10.48 -23.69 17.82
C ASN A 266 9.55 -22.53 18.20
N VAL A 267 9.01 -22.57 19.41
CA VAL A 267 7.99 -21.60 19.86
C VAL A 267 8.43 -20.97 21.17
N THR A 268 8.54 -19.65 21.20
CA THR A 268 8.83 -18.85 22.39
C THR A 268 7.64 -17.97 22.75
N ILE A 269 7.03 -18.24 23.90
CA ILE A 269 5.89 -17.50 24.43
C ILE A 269 6.37 -16.61 25.58
N GLY A 270 6.44 -15.31 25.33
CA GLY A 270 6.90 -14.31 26.28
C GLY A 270 5.78 -13.63 27.08
N LYS A 271 6.19 -12.58 27.80
CA LYS A 271 5.33 -11.78 28.70
C LYS A 271 4.02 -11.35 28.06
N GLY A 272 2.93 -11.49 28.82
CA GLY A 272 1.60 -11.00 28.46
C GLY A 272 0.89 -11.83 27.38
N SER A 273 1.53 -12.89 26.87
CA SER A 273 0.92 -13.79 25.91
C SER A 273 0.07 -14.85 26.60
N ILE A 274 -1.07 -15.17 25.99
CA ILE A 274 -2.02 -16.20 26.43
C ILE A 274 -2.37 -17.05 25.20
N ILE A 275 -1.91 -18.29 25.18
CA ILE A 275 -2.11 -19.22 24.06
C ILE A 275 -3.00 -20.37 24.53
N ASN A 276 -4.08 -20.67 23.80
CA ASN A 276 -4.94 -21.79 24.18
C ASN A 276 -4.27 -23.14 23.89
N LYS A 277 -3.72 -23.34 22.69
CA LYS A 277 -3.00 -24.57 22.34
C LYS A 277 -1.70 -24.29 21.61
N VAL A 278 -0.63 -24.98 22.00
CA VAL A 278 0.64 -24.99 21.26
C VAL A 278 0.94 -26.41 20.77
N GLU A 279 1.09 -26.58 19.45
CA GLU A 279 1.57 -27.81 18.81
C GLU A 279 2.99 -27.58 18.31
N TYR A 280 3.96 -28.37 18.78
CA TYR A 280 5.36 -28.14 18.46
C TYR A 280 6.19 -29.40 18.26
N SER A 281 7.18 -29.35 17.36
CA SER A 281 8.07 -30.51 17.09
C SER A 281 9.46 -30.37 17.70
N GLY A 282 9.97 -29.13 17.81
CA GLY A 282 11.27 -28.78 18.40
C GLY A 282 11.14 -28.36 19.86
N GLU A 283 11.43 -27.08 20.14
CA GLU A 283 11.44 -26.50 21.48
C GLU A 283 10.21 -25.63 21.76
N LEU A 284 9.71 -25.69 22.99
CA LEU A 284 8.73 -24.76 23.54
C LEU A 284 9.36 -24.06 24.74
N ILE A 285 9.57 -22.75 24.62
CA ILE A 285 10.12 -21.88 25.66
C ILE A 285 9.02 -20.95 26.17
N ILE A 286 8.82 -20.91 27.49
CA ILE A 286 7.86 -20.02 28.14
C ILE A 286 8.63 -19.08 29.07
N GLU A 287 8.57 -17.78 28.80
CA GLU A 287 9.30 -16.74 29.52
C GLU A 287 8.34 -15.72 30.15
N ASP A 288 8.81 -15.02 31.19
CA ASP A 288 8.14 -13.84 31.77
C ASP A 288 6.64 -14.04 32.13
N ASN A 289 6.28 -15.25 32.59
CA ASN A 289 4.91 -15.65 32.90
C ASN A 289 3.95 -15.67 31.69
N GLY A 290 4.43 -15.97 30.49
CA GLY A 290 3.57 -16.38 29.38
C GLY A 290 2.69 -17.57 29.76
N ILE A 291 1.46 -17.60 29.24
CA ILE A 291 0.46 -18.63 29.59
C ILE A 291 0.19 -19.49 28.36
N VAL A 292 0.36 -20.81 28.52
CA VAL A 292 -0.06 -21.83 27.56
C VAL A 292 -1.02 -22.78 28.26
N LYS A 293 -2.26 -22.90 27.76
CA LYS A 293 -3.27 -23.74 28.42
C LYS A 293 -3.09 -25.22 28.11
N GLU A 294 -2.80 -25.54 26.85
CA GLU A 294 -2.51 -26.89 26.38
C GLU A 294 -1.25 -26.85 25.51
N SER A 295 -0.35 -27.82 25.70
CA SER A 295 0.79 -28.02 24.81
C SER A 295 0.89 -29.49 24.39
N VAL A 296 1.18 -29.71 23.11
CA VAL A 296 1.31 -31.03 22.50
C VAL A 296 2.59 -31.06 21.69
N ARG A 297 3.45 -32.03 21.97
CA ARG A 297 4.63 -32.29 21.14
C ARG A 297 4.27 -33.27 20.03
N ILE A 298 4.58 -32.94 18.78
CA ILE A 298 4.28 -33.75 17.58
C ILE A 298 5.54 -34.26 16.88
#